data_AF-A0A1T4ZCA7-F1
#
_entry.id   AF-A0A1T4ZCA7-F1
#
_cell.length_a   1.000
_cell.length_b   1.000
_cell.length_c   1.000
_cell.angle_alpha   90.00
_cell.angle_beta   90.00
_cell.angle_gamma   90.00
#
_symmetry.space_group_name_H-M   'P 1'
#
loop_
_entity.id
_entity.type
_entity.pdbx_description
1 polymer ?
#
loop_
_entity_poly.entity_id
_entity_poly.type
_entity_poly.pdbx_seq_one_letter_code
_entity_poly.pdbx_strand_id
1 'polypeptide(L)' 'MSFVTRLVTRRVGAIAPTIQEQIQTLSVEQLEDLGEALLDFSEATDLENWLNQSQP' A
#
# COMPACT_ATOMS: atom_id res chain seq x y z
N MET A 1 11.61 3.73 7.15
CA MET A 1 10.32 4.05 7.81
C MET A 1 9.64 5.17 7.03
N SER A 2 8.90 4.82 5.98
CA SER A 2 8.15 5.78 5.14
C SER A 2 6.80 6.10 5.78
N PHE A 3 6.31 7.33 5.63
CA PHE A 3 5.01 7.78 6.13
C PHE A 3 3.85 6.93 5.58
N VAL A 4 3.97 6.50 4.32
CA VAL A 4 2.94 5.73 3.61
C VAL A 4 2.68 4.39 4.28
N THR A 5 3.72 3.63 4.64
CA THR A 5 3.56 2.33 5.32
C THR A 5 2.75 2.45 6.61
N ARG A 6 2.91 3.54 7.36
CA ARG A 6 2.16 3.79 8.60
C ARG A 6 0.69 4.13 8.32
N LEU A 7 0.39 4.85 7.24
CA LEU A 7 -0.99 5.13 6.83
C LEU A 7 -1.69 3.85 6.40
N VAL A 8 -1.01 3.04 5.59
CA VAL A 8 -1.50 1.73 5.16
C VAL A 8 -1.82 0.85 6.37
N THR A 9 -0.88 0.71 7.31
CA THR A 9 -1.12 -0.10 8.53
C THR A 9 -2.28 0.42 9.38
N ARG A 10 -2.58 1.73 9.35
CA ARG A 10 -3.73 2.31 10.06
C ARG A 10 -5.06 2.05 9.35
N ARG A 11 -5.07 2.01 8.02
CA ARG A 11 -6.28 1.81 7.22
C ARG A 11 -6.68 0.34 7.17
N VAL A 12 -5.74 -0.53 6.82
CA VAL A 12 -6.00 -1.96 6.55
C VAL A 12 -5.54 -2.90 7.67
N GLY A 13 -4.88 -2.37 8.70
CA GLY A 13 -4.37 -3.16 9.83
C GLY A 13 -2.95 -3.67 9.62
N ALA A 14 -2.55 -4.67 10.40
CA ALA A 14 -1.20 -5.22 10.35
C ALA A 14 -0.92 -5.85 8.97
N ILE A 15 0.12 -5.38 8.29
CA ILE A 15 0.56 -5.87 6.98
C ILE A 15 1.87 -6.66 7.10
N ALA A 16 2.02 -7.67 6.26
CA ALA A 16 3.22 -8.51 6.24
C ALA A 16 4.48 -7.68 5.88
N PRO A 17 5.67 -8.06 6.37
CA PRO A 17 6.93 -7.37 6.06
C PRO A 17 7.20 -7.29 4.54
N THR A 18 6.83 -8.33 3.79
CA THR A 18 6.96 -8.39 2.33
C THR A 18 6.16 -7.31 1.62
N ILE A 19 4.98 -6.96 2.12
CA ILE A 19 4.13 -5.88 1.61
C ILE A 19 4.77 -4.52 1.91
N GLN A 20 5.38 -4.38 3.10
CA GLN A 20 6.11 -3.16 3.46
C GLN A 20 7.33 -2.91 2.57
N GLU A 21 8.02 -3.98 2.15
CA GLU A 21 9.11 -3.88 1.18
C GLU A 21 8.61 -3.45 -0.20
N GLN A 22 7.52 -4.05 -0.69
CA GLN A 22 6.91 -3.65 -1.98
C GLN A 22 6.50 -2.18 -2.00
N ILE A 23 5.84 -1.69 -0.94
CA ILE A 23 5.47 -0.28 -0.82
C ILE A 23 6.70 0.64 -0.87
N GLN A 24 7.84 0.20 -0.34
CA GLN A 24 9.09 0.98 -0.39
C GLN A 24 9.76 0.99 -1.76
N THR A 25 9.39 0.06 -2.66
CA THR A 25 9.89 0.02 -4.05
C THR A 25 9.03 0.83 -5.03
N LEU A 26 7.87 1.31 -4.60
CA LEU A 26 6.97 2.10 -5.43
C LEU A 26 7.59 3.46 -5.80
N SER A 27 7.32 3.91 -7.03
CA SER A 27 7.65 5.25 -7.49
C SER A 27 6.77 6.30 -6.79
N VAL A 28 7.16 7.58 -6.89
CA VAL A 28 6.37 8.68 -6.32
C VAL A 28 4.95 8.71 -6.90
N GLU A 29 4.80 8.48 -8.21
CA GLU A 29 3.50 8.42 -8.90
C GLU A 29 2.63 7.28 -8.34
N GLN A 30 3.19 6.08 -8.19
CA GLN A 30 2.48 4.95 -7.60
C GLN A 30 2.11 5.19 -6.12
N LEU A 31 2.91 5.96 -5.38
CA LEU A 31 2.59 6.33 -4.00
C LEU A 31 1.45 7.36 -3.92
N GLU A 32 1.34 8.27 -4.89
CA GLU A 32 0.21 9.19 -5.01
C GLU A 32 -1.08 8.40 -5.33
N ASP A 33 -1.02 7.49 -6.31
CA ASP A 33 -2.13 6.60 -6.67
C ASP A 33 -2.55 5.70 -5.50
N LEU A 34 -1.58 5.15 -4.76
CA LEU A 34 -1.83 4.37 -3.55
C LEU A 34 -2.56 5.23 -2.51
N GLY A 35 -2.24 6.50 -2.39
CA GLY A 35 -2.89 7.42 -1.46
C GLY A 35 -4.38 7.61 -1.74
N GLU A 36 -4.76 7.69 -3.02
CA GLU A 36 -6.16 7.78 -3.44
C GLU A 36 -6.87 6.44 -3.25
N ALA A 37 -6.28 5.33 -3.72
CA ALA A 37 -6.85 3.99 -3.58
C ALA A 37 -7.02 3.57 -2.11
N LEU A 38 -6.14 4.03 -1.21
CA LEU A 38 -6.22 3.77 0.23
C LEU A 38 -7.54 4.26 0.85
N LEU A 39 -8.19 5.27 0.25
CA LEU A 39 -9.50 5.73 0.70
C LEU A 39 -10.58 4.67 0.49
N ASP A 40 -10.45 3.84 -0.54
CA ASP A 40 -11.39 2.77 -0.89
C ASP A 40 -11.08 1.43 -0.19
N PHE A 41 -9.87 1.26 0.35
CA PHE A 41 -9.49 0.01 1.01
C PHE A 41 -10.28 -0.22 2.29
N SER A 42 -10.85 -1.42 2.40
CA SER A 42 -11.57 -1.91 3.57
C SER A 42 -10.75 -2.95 4.33
N GLU A 43 -9.91 -3.71 3.64
CA GLU A 43 -9.11 -4.79 4.23
C GLU A 43 -7.70 -4.91 3.61
N ALA A 44 -6.82 -5.70 4.24
CA ALA A 44 -5.46 -5.90 3.75
C ALA A 44 -5.41 -6.55 2.36
N THR A 45 -6.43 -7.35 2.01
CA THR A 45 -6.55 -7.97 0.68
C THR A 45 -6.73 -6.94 -0.43
N ASP A 46 -7.38 -5.80 -0.18
CA ASP A 46 -7.50 -4.73 -1.17
C ASP A 46 -6.13 -4.14 -1.54
N LEU A 47 -5.28 -3.94 -0.53
CA LEU A 47 -3.91 -3.48 -0.71
C LEU A 47 -3.07 -4.52 -1.47
N GLU A 48 -3.20 -5.80 -1.14
CA GLU A 48 -2.48 -6.87 -1.84
C GLU A 48 -2.89 -6.95 -3.31
N ASN A 49 -4.18 -6.85 -3.60
CA ASN A 49 -4.70 -6.81 -4.96
C ASN A 49 -4.18 -5.58 -5.72
N TRP A 50 -4.19 -4.40 -5.09
CA TRP A 50 -3.67 -3.18 -5.69
C TRP A 50 -2.18 -3.29 -6.00
N LEU A 51 -1.36 -3.80 -5.05
CA LEU A 51 0.08 -3.98 -5.27
C LEU A 51 0.37 -4.94 -6.42
N ASN A 52 -0.38 -6.03 -6.54
CA ASN A 52 -0.26 -6.98 -7.66
C ASN A 52 -0.65 -6.38 -9.01
N GLN A 53 -1.53 -5.38 -9.04
CA GLN A 53 -1.94 -4.69 -10.27
C GLN A 53 -1.00 -3.54 -10.63
N SER A 54 -0.45 -2.86 -9.62
CA SER A 54 0.44 -1.71 -9.78
C SER A 54 1.88 -2.12 -10.10
N GLN A 55 2.25 -3.38 -9.91
CA GLN A 55 3.54 -3.92 -10.28
C GLN A 55 3.51 -4.44 -11.73
N PRO A 56 4.38 -3.96 -12.64
CA PRO A 56 4.46 -4.44 -14.01
C PRO A 56 4.92 -5.90 -14.12
#